data_AF-A0A2N6FFB6-F1
#
_entry.id   AF-A0A2N6FFB6-F1
#
_cell.length_a   1.000
_cell.length_b   1.000
_cell.length_c   1.000
_cell.angle_alpha   90.00
_cell.angle_beta   90.00
_cell.angle_gamma   90.00
#
_symmetry.space_group_name_H-M   'P 1'
#
loop_
_entity.id
_entity.type
_entity.pdbx_description
1 polymer ?
#
loop_
_entity_poly.entity_id
_entity_poly.type
_entity_poly.pdbx_seq_one_letter_code
_entity_poly.pdbx_strand_id
1 'polypeptide(L)'
;MAITWDNRFCVGHELIDAQHQQLITYYNDFSTACSAGKGKDEISRLFGFLDSYVLEHFAEEEALMQKHGYPKAPMHRVAHMELTRSLRELRNQLQGNQVPLSVVIDASRMLMKWVLDHIGKEDVALSGYLAKS
;
A
#
# COMPACT_ATOMS: atom_id res chain seq x y z
N MET A 1 -6.19 8.36 10.95
CA MET A 1 -7.54 8.64 10.40
C MET A 1 -7.92 7.43 9.59
N ALA A 2 -9.14 6.89 9.72
CA ALA A 2 -9.53 5.72 8.94
C ALA A 2 -9.84 6.10 7.49
N ILE A 3 -9.50 5.21 6.55
CA ILE A 3 -9.89 5.29 5.15
C ILE A 3 -11.05 4.32 4.93
N THR A 4 -12.18 4.81 4.42
CA THR A 4 -13.31 3.95 4.08
C THR A 4 -13.11 3.43 2.66
N TRP A 5 -13.27 2.12 2.45
CA TRP A 5 -13.30 1.55 1.10
C TRP A 5 -14.40 2.20 0.27
N ASP A 6 -14.10 2.45 -1.00
CA ASP A 6 -14.99 3.08 -1.96
C ASP A 6 -14.65 2.53 -3.35
N ASN A 7 -15.65 2.36 -4.21
CA ASN A 7 -15.46 1.84 -5.57
C ASN A 7 -14.53 2.72 -6.42
N ARG A 8 -14.24 3.96 -5.99
CA ARG A 8 -13.20 4.80 -6.58
C ARG A 8 -11.79 4.23 -6.45
N PHE A 9 -11.55 3.21 -5.62
CA PHE A 9 -10.27 2.50 -5.52
C PHE A 9 -10.23 1.21 -6.36
N CYS A 10 -11.32 0.89 -7.08
CA CYS A 10 -11.38 -0.28 -7.94
C CYS A 10 -10.58 -0.05 -9.23
N VAL A 11 -9.78 -1.06 -9.56
CA VAL A 11 -9.14 -1.20 -10.87
C VAL A 11 -10.06 -1.98 -11.83
N GLY A 12 -11.01 -2.75 -11.30
CA GLY A 12 -11.90 -3.61 -12.09
C GLY A 12 -11.29 -4.99 -12.35
N HIS A 13 -10.26 -5.36 -11.58
CA HIS A 13 -9.66 -6.68 -11.55
C HIS A 13 -9.84 -7.26 -10.16
N GLU A 14 -10.69 -8.29 -10.02
CA GLU A 14 -11.19 -8.78 -8.71
C GLU A 14 -10.09 -9.04 -7.68
N LEU A 15 -8.97 -9.63 -8.12
CA LEU A 15 -7.84 -9.92 -7.24
C LEU A 15 -7.13 -8.66 -6.72
N ILE A 16 -6.94 -7.65 -7.58
CA ILE A 16 -6.30 -6.38 -7.22
C ILE A 16 -7.22 -5.58 -6.30
N ASP A 17 -8.53 -5.56 -6.60
CA ASP A 17 -9.51 -4.87 -5.77
C ASP A 17 -9.61 -5.50 -4.37
N ALA A 18 -9.51 -6.83 -4.26
CA ALA A 18 -9.45 -7.53 -2.98
C ALA A 18 -8.17 -7.21 -2.20
N GLN A 19 -7.03 -7.11 -2.89
CA GLN A 19 -5.76 -6.68 -2.27
C GLN A 19 -5.85 -5.25 -1.73
N HIS A 20 -6.40 -4.29 -2.50
CA HIS A 20 -6.58 -2.92 -2.02
C HIS A 20 -7.46 -2.86 -0.76
N GLN A 21 -8.56 -3.62 -0.74
CA GLN A 21 -9.42 -3.73 0.44
C GLN A 21 -8.67 -4.27 1.65
N GLN A 22 -7.85 -5.30 1.44
CA GLN A 22 -7.03 -5.89 2.50
C GLN A 22 -6.03 -4.86 3.04
N LEU A 23 -5.30 -4.13 2.18
CA LEU A 23 -4.38 -3.08 2.61
C LEU A 23 -5.08 -1.99 3.42
N ILE A 24 -6.25 -1.52 2.96
CA ILE A 24 -7.04 -0.49 3.67
C ILE A 24 -7.49 -1.00 5.04
N THR A 25 -7.87 -2.27 5.15
CA THR A 25 -8.23 -2.90 6.43
C THR A 25 -7.04 -2.90 7.38
N TYR A 26 -5.87 -3.38 6.95
CA TYR A 26 -4.65 -3.38 7.77
C TYR A 26 -4.20 -1.96 8.16
N TYR A 27 -4.33 -0.98 7.25
CA TYR A 27 -4.05 0.41 7.55
C TYR A 27 -5.01 0.96 8.62
N ASN A 28 -6.30 0.66 8.54
CA ASN A 28 -7.29 1.14 9.50
C ASN A 28 -7.10 0.54 10.89
N ASP A 29 -6.79 -0.76 10.96
CA ASP A 29 -6.46 -1.43 12.21
C ASP A 29 -5.23 -0.78 12.86
N PHE A 30 -4.17 -0.57 12.06
CA PHE A 30 -2.96 0.10 12.52
C PHE A 30 -3.22 1.55 12.94
N SER A 31 -4.00 2.32 12.18
CA SER A 31 -4.35 3.69 12.55
C SER A 31 -5.15 3.73 13.85
N THR A 32 -6.04 2.77 14.08
CA THR A 32 -6.84 2.69 15.30
C THR A 32 -5.95 2.39 16.50
N ALA A 33 -5.01 1.46 16.35
CA ALA A 33 -4.02 1.16 17.38
C ALA A 33 -3.12 2.38 17.69
N CYS A 34 -2.69 3.12 16.68
CA CYS A 34 -1.96 4.39 16.85
C CYS A 34 -2.75 5.37 17.71
N SER A 35 -4.05 5.58 17.41
CA SER A 35 -4.92 6.47 18.17
C SER A 35 -5.15 6.01 19.62
N ALA A 36 -5.07 4.70 19.89
CA ALA A 36 -5.16 4.12 21.23
C ALA A 36 -3.82 4.06 21.98
N GLY A 37 -2.73 4.61 21.42
CA GLY A 37 -1.39 4.55 22.02
C GLY A 37 -0.69 3.19 21.88
N LYS A 38 -1.26 2.26 21.11
CA LYS A 38 -0.77 0.89 20.88
C LYS A 38 -0.05 0.70 19.55
N GLY A 39 0.25 1.79 18.84
CA GLY A 39 0.88 1.72 17.50
C GLY A 39 2.23 0.99 17.50
N LYS A 40 2.98 1.05 18.61
CA LYS A 40 4.25 0.32 18.75
C LYS A 40 4.06 -1.20 18.85
N ASP A 41 2.93 -1.65 19.39
CA ASP A 41 2.64 -3.08 19.56
C ASP A 41 2.18 -3.68 18.22
N GLU A 42 1.47 -2.90 17.41
CA GLU A 42 0.91 -3.34 16.14
C GLU A 42 1.84 -3.18 14.93
N ILE A 43 2.91 -2.37 15.04
CA ILE A 43 3.76 -2.05 13.89
C ILE A 43 4.43 -3.29 13.29
N SER A 44 4.85 -4.24 14.12
CA SER A 44 5.49 -5.48 13.67
C SER A 44 4.50 -6.36 12.88
N ARG A 45 3.24 -6.40 13.31
CA ARG A 45 2.18 -7.10 12.59
C ARG A 45 1.91 -6.44 11.23
N LEU A 46 1.83 -5.11 11.21
CA LEU A 46 1.66 -4.35 9.97
C LEU A 46 2.81 -4.63 8.98
N PHE A 47 4.06 -4.53 9.42
CA PHE A 47 5.22 -4.79 8.56
C PHE A 47 5.30 -6.26 8.10
N GLY A 48 4.90 -7.22 8.94
CA GLY A 48 4.80 -8.63 8.54
C GLY A 48 3.81 -8.85 7.40
N PHE A 49 2.67 -8.15 7.42
CA PHE A 49 1.71 -8.16 6.31
C PHE A 49 2.27 -7.47 5.06
N LEU A 50 2.86 -6.28 5.23
CA LEU A 50 3.35 -5.47 4.11
C LEU A 50 4.48 -6.15 3.32
N ASP A 51 5.34 -6.93 3.98
CA ASP A 51 6.44 -7.67 3.31
C ASP A 51 5.93 -8.56 2.17
N SER A 52 4.85 -9.31 2.43
CA SER A 52 4.24 -10.21 1.45
C SER A 52 3.35 -9.44 0.49
N TYR A 53 2.51 -8.55 1.03
CA TYR A 53 1.53 -7.79 0.27
C TYR A 53 2.18 -7.05 -0.91
N VAL A 54 3.23 -6.26 -0.67
CA VAL A 54 3.81 -5.42 -1.74
C VAL A 54 4.46 -6.24 -2.84
N LEU A 55 4.99 -7.44 -2.54
CA LEU A 55 5.61 -8.29 -3.55
C LEU A 55 4.56 -8.93 -4.46
N GLU A 56 3.50 -9.46 -3.87
CA GLU A 56 2.42 -10.15 -4.60
C GLU A 56 1.60 -9.14 -5.40
N HIS A 57 1.12 -8.09 -4.75
CA HIS A 57 0.27 -7.07 -5.35
C HIS A 57 0.96 -6.36 -6.54
N PHE A 58 2.19 -5.90 -6.35
CA PHE A 58 2.92 -5.21 -7.44
C PHE A 58 3.25 -6.14 -8.60
N ALA A 59 3.56 -7.41 -8.33
CA ALA A 59 3.82 -8.38 -9.40
C ALA A 59 2.56 -8.63 -10.24
N GLU A 60 1.40 -8.74 -9.62
CA GLU A 60 0.13 -8.95 -10.30
C GLU A 60 -0.29 -7.72 -11.10
N GLU A 61 -0.18 -6.54 -10.53
CA GLU A 61 -0.51 -5.28 -11.22
C GLU A 61 0.45 -5.01 -12.38
N GLU A 62 1.75 -5.22 -12.20
CA GLU A 62 2.74 -5.09 -13.28
C GLU A 62 2.50 -6.10 -14.41
N ALA A 63 2.13 -7.35 -14.07
CA ALA A 63 1.77 -8.34 -15.07
C ALA A 63 0.50 -7.93 -15.85
N LEU A 64 -0.50 -7.37 -15.17
CA LEU A 64 -1.70 -6.84 -15.79
C LEU A 64 -1.37 -5.67 -16.73
N MET A 65 -0.58 -4.70 -16.26
CA MET A 65 -0.09 -3.58 -17.07
C MET A 65 0.66 -4.05 -18.32
N GLN A 66 1.55 -5.03 -18.18
CA GLN A 66 2.31 -5.59 -19.29
C GLN A 66 1.41 -6.30 -20.30
N LYS A 67 0.48 -7.13 -19.82
CA LYS A 67 -0.47 -7.89 -20.66
C LYS A 67 -1.31 -6.97 -21.55
N HIS A 68 -1.71 -5.82 -21.02
CA HIS A 68 -2.55 -4.86 -21.74
C HIS A 68 -1.75 -3.73 -22.43
N GLY A 69 -0.41 -3.74 -22.34
CA GLY A 69 0.42 -2.72 -22.99
C GLY A 69 0.26 -1.32 -22.40
N TYR A 70 0.02 -1.21 -21.08
CA TYR A 70 -0.21 0.06 -20.42
C TYR A 70 1.00 1.00 -20.55
N PRO A 71 0.86 2.17 -21.21
CA PRO A 71 2.01 3.00 -21.57
C PRO A 71 2.73 3.65 -20.39
N LYS A 72 2.07 3.77 -19.23
CA LYS A 72 2.68 4.36 -18.01
C LYS A 72 3.29 3.32 -17.08
N ALA A 73 3.31 2.04 -17.44
CA ALA A 73 3.86 0.97 -16.63
C ALA A 73 5.29 1.25 -16.09
N PRO A 74 6.23 1.85 -16.86
CA PRO A 74 7.55 2.16 -16.32
C PRO A 74 7.53 3.16 -15.17
N MET A 75 6.68 4.18 -15.23
CA MET A 75 6.55 5.20 -14.18
C MET A 75 5.84 4.63 -12.94
N HIS A 76 4.80 3.83 -13.16
CA HIS A 76 4.07 3.14 -12.10
C HIS A 76 5.01 2.21 -11.30
N ARG A 77 5.86 1.44 -11.99
CA ARG A 77 6.88 0.58 -11.35
C ARG A 77 7.89 1.37 -10.50
N VAL A 78 8.21 2.62 -10.87
CA VAL A 78 9.08 3.46 -10.03
C VAL A 78 8.42 3.75 -8.68
N ALA A 79 7.12 4.07 -8.67
CA ALA A 79 6.38 4.26 -7.42
C ALA A 79 6.39 3.00 -6.54
N HIS A 80 6.20 1.80 -7.13
CA HIS A 80 6.32 0.51 -6.42
C HIS A 80 7.69 0.32 -5.78
N MET A 81 8.76 0.62 -6.52
CA MET A 81 10.13 0.51 -6.02
C MET A 81 10.39 1.49 -4.88
N GLU A 82 9.86 2.72 -4.96
CA GLU A 82 10.00 3.73 -3.92
C GLU A 82 9.29 3.36 -2.62
N LEU A 83 8.06 2.81 -2.70
CA LEU A 83 7.36 2.32 -1.51
C LEU A 83 8.13 1.14 -0.89
N THR A 84 8.54 0.17 -1.70
CA THR A 84 9.28 -1.01 -1.24
C THR A 84 10.57 -0.60 -0.52
N ARG A 85 11.29 0.40 -1.04
CA ARG A 85 12.47 0.96 -0.39
C ARG A 85 12.12 1.61 0.95
N SER A 86 11.10 2.48 0.97
CA SER A 86 10.66 3.18 2.18
C SER A 86 10.25 2.20 3.30
N LEU A 87 9.56 1.11 2.92
CA LEU A 87 9.19 0.03 3.84
C LEU A 87 10.41 -0.64 4.45
N ARG A 88 11.41 -0.97 3.64
CA ARG A 88 12.67 -1.58 4.12
C ARG A 88 13.43 -0.63 5.07
N GLU A 89 13.49 0.66 4.73
CA GLU A 89 14.14 1.67 5.57
C GLU A 89 13.47 1.80 6.94
N LEU A 90 12.13 1.87 6.98
CA LEU A 90 11.39 1.91 8.25
C LEU A 90 11.52 0.61 9.03
N ARG A 91 11.50 -0.54 8.35
CA ARG A 91 11.68 -1.85 9.00
C ARG A 91 13.05 -2.00 9.63
N ASN A 92 14.11 -1.50 8.99
CA ASN A 92 15.46 -1.51 9.55
C ASN A 92 15.56 -0.68 10.84
N GLN A 93 14.75 0.36 11.00
CA GLN A 93 14.68 1.16 12.23
C GLN A 93 13.99 0.44 13.40
N LEU A 94 13.32 -0.69 13.15
CA LEU A 94 12.76 -1.56 14.19
C LEU A 94 13.83 -2.50 14.81
N GLN A 95 15.05 -2.53 14.28
CA GLN A 95 16.12 -3.39 14.80
C GLN A 95 16.68 -2.81 16.11
N GLY A 96 16.14 -3.27 17.23
CA GLY A 96 16.55 -2.87 18.59
C GLY A 96 15.49 -3.25 19.63
N ASN A 97 15.75 -2.95 20.92
CA ASN A 97 14.83 -3.29 22.01
C ASN A 97 13.60 -2.35 22.12
N GLN A 98 13.52 -1.29 21.31
CA GLN A 98 12.43 -0.31 21.37
C GLN A 98 12.06 0.21 19.99
N VAL A 99 10.75 0.28 19.72
CA VAL A 99 10.19 0.93 18.53
C VAL A 99 10.16 2.45 18.74
N PRO A 100 10.87 3.24 17.91
CA PRO A 100 10.78 4.69 17.94
C PRO A 100 9.37 5.15 17.54
N LEU A 101 8.84 6.18 18.21
CA LEU A 101 7.52 6.73 17.85
C LEU A 101 7.51 7.32 16.42
N SER A 102 8.65 7.82 15.94
CA SER A 102 8.80 8.31 14.57
C SER A 102 8.44 7.24 13.54
N VAL A 103 8.91 5.99 13.72
CA VAL A 103 8.63 4.88 12.80
C VAL A 103 7.12 4.61 12.69
N VAL A 104 6.39 4.69 13.80
CA VAL A 104 4.94 4.52 13.83
C VAL A 104 4.23 5.62 13.04
N ILE A 105 4.64 6.87 13.26
CA ILE A 105 4.07 8.03 12.59
C ILE A 105 4.37 7.98 11.08
N ASP A 106 5.60 7.67 10.71
CA ASP A 106 6.06 7.66 9.32
C ASP A 106 5.43 6.50 8.54
N ALA A 107 5.30 5.31 9.14
CA ALA A 107 4.56 4.21 8.55
C ALA A 107 3.09 4.56 8.29
N SER A 108 2.41 5.19 9.27
CA SER A 108 1.01 5.62 9.11
C SER A 108 0.86 6.65 7.99
N ARG A 109 1.72 7.66 7.93
CA ARG A 109 1.69 8.68 6.87
C ARG A 109 1.99 8.11 5.50
N MET A 110 3.00 7.25 5.40
CA MET A 110 3.40 6.61 4.15
C MET A 110 2.25 5.77 3.58
N LEU A 111 1.60 4.93 4.39
CA LEU A 111 0.47 4.11 3.95
C LEU A 111 -0.75 4.95 3.58
N MET A 112 -1.05 5.99 4.38
CA MET A 112 -2.16 6.90 4.06
C MET A 112 -1.93 7.57 2.71
N LYS A 113 -0.71 8.07 2.47
CA LYS A 113 -0.32 8.66 1.20
C LYS A 113 -0.41 7.63 0.07
N TRP A 114 0.07 6.40 0.29
CA TRP A 114 -0.01 5.33 -0.70
C TRP A 114 -1.44 5.07 -1.15
N VAL A 115 -2.36 4.86 -0.20
CA VAL A 115 -3.77 4.60 -0.51
C VAL A 115 -4.42 5.78 -1.24
N LEU A 116 -4.19 7.01 -0.78
CA LEU A 116 -4.87 8.17 -1.35
C LEU A 116 -4.28 8.64 -2.68
N ASP A 117 -2.97 8.54 -2.86
CA ASP A 117 -2.29 9.01 -4.07
C ASP A 117 -2.06 7.90 -5.08
N HIS A 118 -1.45 6.78 -4.67
CA HIS A 118 -1.13 5.70 -5.60
C HIS A 118 -2.42 4.97 -6.02
N ILE A 119 -3.10 4.34 -5.05
CA ILE A 119 -4.34 3.61 -5.34
C ILE A 119 -5.41 4.56 -5.88
N GLY A 120 -5.62 5.69 -5.21
CA GLY A 120 -6.64 6.67 -5.59
C GLY A 120 -6.41 7.41 -6.91
N LYS A 121 -5.22 7.33 -7.53
CA LYS A 121 -4.92 8.07 -8.79
C LYS A 121 -4.20 7.23 -9.84
N GLU A 122 -3.12 6.56 -9.50
CA GLU A 122 -2.32 5.77 -10.44
C GLU A 122 -3.06 4.50 -10.87
N ASP A 123 -3.55 3.72 -9.91
CA ASP A 123 -4.24 2.44 -10.18
C ASP A 123 -5.62 2.70 -10.80
N VAL A 124 -6.28 3.79 -10.39
CA VAL A 124 -7.52 4.28 -11.04
C VAL A 124 -7.27 4.69 -12.49
N ALA A 125 -6.11 5.30 -12.80
CA ALA A 125 -5.76 5.61 -14.17
C ALA A 125 -5.50 4.36 -15.01
N LEU A 126 -5.00 3.27 -14.40
CA LEU A 126 -4.94 1.96 -15.02
C LEU A 126 -6.36 1.42 -15.29
N SER A 127 -7.28 1.49 -14.32
CA SER A 127 -8.69 1.10 -14.51
C SER A 127 -9.32 1.75 -15.75
N GLY A 128 -9.16 3.07 -15.87
CA GLY A 128 -9.70 3.83 -17.01
C GLY A 128 -9.05 3.48 -18.35
N TYR A 129 -7.86 2.89 -18.37
CA TYR A 129 -7.22 2.35 -19.57
C TYR A 129 -7.78 0.96 -19.90
N LEU A 130 -7.89 0.08 -18.91
CA LEU A 130 -8.43 -1.27 -19.07
C LEU A 130 -9.89 -1.26 -19.54
N ALA A 131 -10.71 -0.32 -19.04
CA ALA A 131 -12.11 -0.18 -19.47
C ALA A 131 -12.30 0.25 -20.94
N LYS A 132 -11.23 0.72 -21.61
CA LYS A 132 -11.24 1.14 -23.03
C LYS A 132 -10.61 0.09 -23.96
N SER A 133 -10.02 -0.95 -23.39
CA SER A 133 -9.29 -2.01 -24.09
C SER A 133 -10.20 -3.18 -24.40
#